data_AF-A0A076I1P9-F1
#
_entry.id   AF-A0A076I1P9-F1
#
_cell.length_a   1.000
_cell.length_b   1.000
_cell.length_c   1.000
_cell.angle_alpha   90.00
_cell.angle_beta   90.00
_cell.angle_gamma   90.00
#
_symmetry.space_group_name_H-M   'P 1'
#
loop_
_entity.id
_entity.type
_entity.pdbx_description
1 polymer ?
#
loop_
_entity_poly.entity_id
_entity_poly.type
_entity_poly.pdbx_seq_one_letter_code
_entity_poly.pdbx_strand_id
1 'polypeptide(L)'
;MTAVPEDAVRRRYDHLPTQLFIDHEGRRKAWQHRSFTDEDDEPTFNDAYSTAWWDGLHIPATPVATQLDALLPRTTWGKPSPDYYSWKSDNENGPDHDCYLHRNETTDALEWLEFRTDLRPHPQNTGFLAAMLTLCREQHLLVFDDKGWLMKPEVPAVWAAIEQSSAVRFLTKPQEFLDEIRRKLAEE
;
A
#
# COMPACT_ATOMS: atom_id res chain seq x y z
N MET A 1 -2.47 0.54 -1.66
CA MET A 1 -1.71 -0.44 -2.45
C MET A 1 -0.28 -0.38 -1.97
N THR A 2 0.34 -1.52 -1.77
CA THR A 2 1.71 -1.61 -1.26
C THR A 2 2.62 -2.11 -2.37
N ALA A 3 3.77 -1.49 -2.53
CA ALA A 3 4.77 -1.90 -3.52
C ALA A 3 5.73 -2.92 -2.90
N VAL A 4 6.19 -3.86 -3.72
CA VAL A 4 7.21 -4.86 -3.34
C VAL A 4 8.18 -5.10 -4.48
N PRO A 5 9.47 -5.31 -4.21
CA PRO A 5 10.45 -5.64 -5.26
C PRO A 5 10.14 -6.97 -5.93
N GLU A 6 10.06 -6.97 -7.27
CA GLU A 6 9.76 -8.17 -8.06
C GLU A 6 10.79 -9.28 -7.77
N ASP A 7 12.07 -8.93 -7.72
CA ASP A 7 13.16 -9.88 -7.45
C ASP A 7 13.06 -10.52 -6.06
N ALA A 8 12.57 -9.80 -5.05
CA ALA A 8 12.37 -10.36 -3.73
C ALA A 8 11.24 -11.38 -3.70
N VAL A 9 10.13 -11.09 -4.41
CA VAL A 9 9.03 -12.05 -4.58
C VAL A 9 9.52 -13.31 -5.30
N ARG A 10 10.26 -13.14 -6.41
CA ARG A 10 10.83 -14.27 -7.17
C ARG A 10 11.80 -15.09 -6.35
N ARG A 11 12.72 -14.45 -5.60
CA ARG A 11 13.65 -15.15 -4.70
C ARG A 11 12.94 -15.99 -3.64
N ARG A 12 11.81 -15.52 -3.12
CA ARG A 12 11.06 -16.23 -2.08
C ARG A 12 10.25 -17.41 -2.62
N TYR A 13 9.62 -17.26 -3.78
CA TYR A 13 8.66 -18.25 -4.29
C TYR A 13 9.15 -19.05 -5.51
N ASP A 14 10.30 -18.73 -6.10
CA ASP A 14 10.78 -19.24 -7.39
C ASP A 14 9.86 -18.94 -8.59
N HIS A 15 8.82 -18.14 -8.38
CA HIS A 15 7.88 -17.65 -9.39
C HIS A 15 7.19 -16.37 -8.88
N LEU A 16 6.35 -15.76 -9.73
CA LEU A 16 5.45 -14.71 -9.28
C LEU A 16 4.08 -15.32 -8.94
N PRO A 17 3.70 -15.42 -7.67
CA PRO A 17 2.36 -15.84 -7.31
C PRO A 17 1.34 -14.76 -7.73
N THR A 18 0.10 -15.15 -7.94
CA THR A 18 -1.00 -14.20 -8.19
C THR A 18 -1.47 -13.51 -6.92
N GLN A 19 -1.20 -14.09 -5.75
CA GLN A 19 -1.62 -13.58 -4.45
C GLN A 19 -0.55 -13.85 -3.40
N LEU A 20 -0.22 -12.84 -2.60
CA LEU A 20 0.58 -12.96 -1.39
C LEU A 20 -0.32 -13.28 -0.20
N PHE A 21 0.16 -14.13 0.71
CA PHE A 21 -0.57 -14.46 1.93
C PHE A 21 -0.61 -13.26 2.88
N ILE A 22 -1.80 -12.91 3.37
CA ILE A 22 -2.02 -11.89 4.40
C ILE A 22 -2.81 -12.54 5.55
N ASP A 23 -2.24 -12.53 6.75
CA ASP A 23 -2.90 -13.08 7.94
C ASP A 23 -3.84 -12.02 8.55
N HIS A 24 -5.00 -11.82 7.94
CA HIS A 24 -5.99 -10.85 8.40
C HIS A 24 -6.44 -11.09 9.85
N GLU A 25 -6.54 -12.35 10.26
CA GLU A 25 -6.99 -12.71 11.61
C GLU A 25 -5.88 -12.43 12.64
N GLY A 26 -4.65 -12.88 12.35
CA GLY A 26 -3.47 -12.59 13.14
C GLY A 26 -3.25 -11.10 13.31
N ARG A 27 -3.36 -10.32 12.21
CA ARG A 27 -3.31 -8.86 12.24
C ARG A 27 -4.40 -8.25 13.11
N ARG A 28 -5.66 -8.66 12.93
CA ARG A 28 -6.78 -8.17 13.76
C ARG A 28 -6.52 -8.39 15.25
N LYS A 29 -6.05 -9.58 15.62
CA LYS A 29 -5.70 -9.93 17.01
C LYS A 29 -4.54 -9.07 17.54
N ALA A 30 -3.47 -8.92 16.75
CA ALA A 30 -2.33 -8.08 17.12
C ALA A 30 -2.75 -6.62 17.40
N TRP A 31 -3.62 -6.05 16.55
CA TRP A 31 -4.12 -4.69 16.75
C TRP A 31 -5.07 -4.54 17.95
N GLN A 32 -5.86 -5.56 18.30
CA GLN A 32 -6.75 -5.54 19.47
C GLN A 32 -6.01 -5.55 20.80
N HIS A 33 -4.82 -6.16 20.84
CA HIS A 33 -4.01 -6.28 22.05
C HIS A 33 -2.92 -5.21 22.19
N ARG A 34 -2.74 -4.35 21.17
CA ARG A 34 -1.72 -3.31 21.18
C ARG A 34 -2.11 -2.21 22.17
N SER A 35 -1.37 -2.10 23.28
CA SER A 35 -1.41 -0.91 24.13
C SER A 35 -0.60 0.20 23.47
N PHE A 36 -1.09 1.45 23.53
CA PHE A 36 -0.32 2.62 23.05
C PHE A 36 0.97 2.89 23.85
N THR A 37 1.27 2.07 24.86
CA THR A 37 2.40 2.22 25.78
C THR A 37 3.49 1.17 25.62
N ASP A 38 3.21 0.08 24.91
CA ASP A 38 4.18 -1.00 24.76
C ASP A 38 5.04 -0.72 23.52
N GLU A 39 6.36 -0.86 23.68
CA GLU A 39 7.29 -0.85 22.55
C GLU A 39 6.77 -1.87 21.52
N ASP A 40 6.76 -1.46 20.25
CA ASP A 40 6.08 -2.18 19.17
C ASP A 40 6.60 -3.61 19.01
N ASP A 41 5.97 -4.57 19.70
CA ASP A 41 6.23 -5.99 19.46
C ASP A 41 5.90 -6.29 18.00
N GLU A 42 6.91 -6.67 17.23
CA GLU A 42 6.72 -7.10 15.86
C GLU A 42 5.76 -8.30 15.83
N PRO A 43 4.84 -8.36 14.85
CA PRO A 43 3.92 -9.47 14.76
C PRO A 43 4.67 -10.80 14.65
N THR A 44 4.29 -11.80 15.44
CA THR A 44 4.93 -13.13 15.46
C THR A 44 4.58 -14.00 14.25
N PHE A 45 3.74 -13.51 13.35
CA PHE A 45 3.34 -14.17 12.11
C PHE A 45 4.05 -13.57 10.90
N ASN A 46 4.30 -14.41 9.89
CA ASN A 46 4.92 -14.02 8.63
C ASN A 46 3.87 -13.92 7.52
N ASP A 47 3.63 -12.71 7.04
CA ASP A 47 2.70 -12.42 5.94
C ASP A 47 3.29 -11.36 4.98
N ALA A 48 2.53 -10.97 3.96
CA ALA A 48 2.98 -10.03 2.94
C ALA A 48 3.44 -8.68 3.49
N TYR A 49 2.99 -8.29 4.67
CA TYR A 49 3.31 -7.00 5.28
C TYR A 49 4.39 -7.12 6.38
N SER A 50 4.64 -8.32 6.94
CA SER A 50 5.78 -8.57 7.86
C SER A 50 6.99 -9.21 7.18
N THR A 51 6.87 -9.64 5.93
CA THR A 51 8.01 -10.12 5.15
C THR A 51 8.95 -8.95 4.81
N ALA A 52 10.24 -9.11 5.10
CA ALA A 52 11.30 -8.16 4.76
C ALA A 52 11.64 -8.19 3.25
N TRP A 53 10.72 -7.71 2.41
CA TRP A 53 10.87 -7.74 0.95
C TRP A 53 12.04 -6.91 0.42
N TRP A 54 12.45 -5.89 1.18
CA TRP A 54 13.45 -4.91 0.75
C TRP A 54 14.89 -5.33 1.14
N ASP A 55 15.03 -6.44 1.87
CA ASP A 55 16.34 -6.92 2.34
C ASP A 55 17.32 -7.21 1.20
N GLY A 56 18.50 -6.59 1.33
CA GLY A 56 19.60 -6.70 0.38
C GLY A 56 19.38 -5.95 -0.94
N LEU A 57 18.33 -5.14 -1.04
CA LEU A 57 18.07 -4.29 -2.20
C LEU A 57 18.48 -2.85 -1.89
N HIS A 58 19.10 -2.20 -2.87
CA HIS A 58 19.56 -0.82 -2.74
C HIS A 58 18.86 0.07 -3.75
N ILE A 59 17.57 0.31 -3.50
CA ILE A 59 16.81 1.36 -4.18
C ILE A 59 16.95 2.62 -3.32
N PRO A 60 17.59 3.69 -3.80
CA PRO A 60 17.76 4.90 -3.01
C PRO A 60 16.41 5.61 -2.83
N ALA A 61 16.06 5.88 -1.57
CA ALA A 61 14.80 6.48 -1.19
C ALA A 61 14.74 7.98 -1.53
N THR A 62 15.85 8.70 -1.45
CA THR A 62 15.87 10.15 -1.71
C THR A 62 15.43 10.52 -3.15
N PRO A 63 15.91 9.85 -4.21
CA PRO A 63 15.39 10.06 -5.57
C PRO A 63 13.90 9.73 -5.71
N VAL A 64 13.43 8.65 -5.07
CA VAL A 64 12.01 8.28 -5.06
C VAL A 64 11.17 9.35 -4.37
N ALA A 65 11.60 9.82 -3.19
CA ALA A 65 10.95 10.90 -2.46
C ALA A 65 10.91 12.21 -3.28
N THR A 66 11.96 12.52 -4.03
CA THR A 66 12.00 13.70 -4.91
C THR A 66 10.96 13.62 -6.03
N GLN A 67 10.74 12.42 -6.59
CA GLN A 67 9.66 12.22 -7.57
C GLN A 67 8.29 12.41 -6.91
N LEU A 68 8.11 11.89 -5.70
CA LEU A 68 6.85 12.02 -4.95
C LEU A 68 6.55 13.48 -4.55
N ASP A 69 7.57 14.26 -4.21
CA ASP A 69 7.46 15.70 -3.93
C ASP A 69 6.90 16.50 -5.12
N ALA A 70 7.09 16.00 -6.35
CA ALA A 70 6.51 16.61 -7.55
C ALA A 70 5.05 16.22 -7.79
N LEU A 71 4.56 15.16 -7.12
CA LEU A 71 3.19 14.65 -7.28
C LEU A 71 2.24 15.16 -6.19
N LEU A 72 2.72 15.23 -4.95
CA LEU A 72 1.94 15.60 -3.78
C LEU A 72 2.80 16.43 -2.81
N PRO A 73 2.19 17.32 -2.00
CA PRO A 73 2.91 17.96 -0.92
C PRO A 73 3.15 16.98 0.25
N ARG A 74 4.27 17.16 0.94
CA ARG A 74 4.55 16.43 2.19
C ARG A 74 3.55 16.81 3.26
N THR A 75 3.17 15.85 4.11
CA THR A 75 2.30 16.15 5.25
C THR A 75 3.04 17.00 6.29
N THR A 76 2.27 17.79 7.03
CA THR A 76 2.76 18.61 8.15
C THR A 76 2.26 18.13 9.50
N TRP A 77 1.41 17.09 9.50
CA TRP A 77 0.86 16.48 10.71
C TRP A 77 1.71 15.26 11.09
N GLY A 78 2.20 15.24 12.33
CA GLY A 78 3.14 14.22 12.83
C GLY A 78 4.49 14.83 13.20
N LYS A 79 5.27 14.09 13.99
CA LYS A 79 6.66 14.49 14.25
C LYS A 79 7.49 14.19 13.00
N PRO A 80 8.30 15.14 12.51
CA PRO A 80 9.25 14.84 11.45
C PRO A 80 10.12 13.65 11.87
N SER A 81 10.22 12.66 11.00
CA SER A 81 11.10 11.51 11.19
C SER A 81 12.16 11.48 10.08
N PRO A 82 13.41 11.12 10.37
CA PRO A 82 14.44 11.04 9.33
C PRO A 82 14.25 9.84 8.39
N ASP A 83 13.63 8.77 8.87
CA ASP A 83 13.36 7.49 8.19
C ASP A 83 11.99 7.41 7.50
N TYR A 84 11.09 8.37 7.74
CA TYR A 84 9.71 8.30 7.26
C TYR A 84 9.30 9.57 6.54
N TYR A 85 8.71 9.38 5.36
CA TYR A 85 8.08 10.43 4.58
C TYR A 85 6.63 10.08 4.30
N SER A 86 5.78 11.10 4.36
CA SER A 86 4.38 10.97 3.98
C SER A 86 3.94 12.18 3.16
N TRP A 87 3.07 11.91 2.19
CA TRP A 87 2.48 12.90 1.31
C TRP A 87 0.96 12.74 1.34
N LYS A 88 0.25 13.87 1.29
CA LYS A 88 -1.21 13.88 1.23
C LYS A 88 -1.66 15.08 0.43
N SER A 89 -2.69 14.92 -0.39
CA SER A 89 -3.37 16.06 -1.01
C SER A 89 -3.96 17.00 0.05
N ASP A 90 -3.83 18.31 -0.15
CA ASP A 90 -4.15 19.34 0.84
C ASP A 90 -5.56 19.94 0.70
N ASN A 91 -6.39 19.40 -0.18
CA ASN A 91 -7.61 20.08 -0.61
C ASN A 91 -8.87 19.53 0.06
N GLU A 92 -9.55 20.37 0.86
CA GLU A 92 -10.86 20.06 1.49
C GLU A 92 -11.92 19.59 0.49
N ASN A 93 -11.79 19.95 -0.80
CA ASN A 93 -12.70 19.55 -1.88
C ASN A 93 -11.98 18.88 -3.06
N GLY A 94 -10.72 18.49 -2.89
CA GLY A 94 -9.91 17.89 -3.95
C GLY A 94 -9.81 16.37 -3.84
N PRO A 95 -8.93 15.77 -4.65
CA PRO A 95 -8.54 14.37 -4.51
C PRO A 95 -8.10 14.05 -3.08
N ASP A 96 -8.39 12.84 -2.59
CA ASP A 96 -7.85 12.30 -1.33
C ASP A 96 -6.76 11.26 -1.61
N HIS A 97 -5.64 11.72 -2.17
CA HIS A 97 -4.46 10.90 -2.41
C HIS A 97 -3.55 10.92 -1.18
N ASP A 98 -2.91 9.78 -0.90
CA ASP A 98 -1.77 9.74 0.02
C ASP A 98 -0.71 8.74 -0.44
N CYS A 99 0.50 8.95 0.06
CA CYS A 99 1.65 8.10 -0.19
C CYS A 99 2.55 8.11 1.05
N TYR A 100 3.19 6.98 1.31
CA TYR A 100 4.05 6.75 2.46
C TYR A 100 5.31 6.02 2.02
N LEU A 101 6.43 6.44 2.57
CA LEU A 101 7.74 5.86 2.29
C LEU A 101 8.51 5.71 3.60
N HIS A 102 9.07 4.52 3.83
CA HIS A 102 10.10 4.32 4.85
C HIS A 102 11.45 4.08 4.20
N ARG A 103 12.51 4.55 4.86
CA ARG A 103 13.88 4.35 4.43
C ARG A 103 14.79 4.04 5.60
N ASN A 104 15.87 3.34 5.28
CA ASN A 104 17.00 3.20 6.17
C ASN A 104 17.71 4.55 6.34
N GLU A 105 17.83 5.07 7.57
CA GLU A 105 18.51 6.36 7.80
C GLU A 105 19.99 6.35 7.46
N THR A 106 20.65 5.19 7.59
CA THR A 106 22.09 5.05 7.39
C THR A 106 22.42 4.87 5.92
N THR A 107 21.64 4.07 5.19
CA THR A 107 21.95 3.70 3.80
C THR A 107 21.10 4.41 2.76
N ASP A 108 20.09 5.18 3.15
CA ASP A 108 19.05 5.74 2.27
C ASP A 108 18.30 4.65 1.46
N ALA A 109 18.34 3.39 1.89
CA ALA A 109 17.65 2.31 1.17
C ALA A 109 16.14 2.40 1.42
N LEU A 110 15.34 2.26 0.37
CA LEU A 110 13.89 2.16 0.46
C LEU A 110 13.50 0.87 1.19
N GLU A 111 12.71 0.99 2.25
CA GLU A 111 12.27 -0.12 3.10
C GLU A 111 10.74 -0.31 3.06
N TRP A 112 10.01 0.68 2.56
CA TRP A 112 8.57 0.58 2.33
C TRP A 112 8.10 1.62 1.33
N LEU A 113 7.12 1.27 0.51
CA LEU A 113 6.38 2.22 -0.33
C LEU A 113 4.92 1.79 -0.42
N GLU A 114 4.02 2.70 -0.05
CA GLU A 114 2.58 2.50 -0.09
C GLU A 114 1.88 3.76 -0.58
N PHE A 115 0.77 3.59 -1.30
CA PHE A 115 -0.03 4.71 -1.76
C PHE A 115 -1.52 4.38 -1.84
N ARG A 116 -2.35 5.41 -1.67
CA ARG A 116 -3.80 5.38 -1.88
C ARG A 116 -4.17 6.41 -2.94
N THR A 117 -4.88 5.94 -3.95
CA THR A 117 -5.41 6.79 -5.00
C THR A 117 -6.90 7.02 -4.74
N ASP A 118 -7.33 8.28 -4.69
CA ASP A 118 -8.74 8.62 -4.85
C ASP A 118 -9.19 8.33 -6.29
N LEU A 119 -10.23 7.52 -6.42
CA LEU A 119 -10.76 7.06 -7.71
C LEU A 119 -12.06 7.76 -8.11
N ARG A 120 -12.54 8.72 -7.31
CA ARG A 120 -13.71 9.52 -7.67
C ARG A 120 -13.46 10.24 -9.01
N PRO A 121 -14.49 10.52 -9.82
CA PRO A 121 -14.30 11.30 -11.04
C PRO A 121 -13.74 12.69 -10.72
N HIS A 122 -12.44 12.88 -10.95
CA HIS A 122 -11.77 14.16 -10.83
C HIS A 122 -10.62 14.22 -11.83
N PRO A 123 -10.42 15.33 -12.58
CA PRO A 123 -9.40 15.42 -13.61
C PRO A 123 -7.97 15.12 -13.13
N GLN A 124 -7.68 15.29 -11.84
CA GLN A 124 -6.36 15.07 -11.25
C GLN A 124 -6.14 13.61 -10.77
N ASN A 125 -7.19 12.79 -10.64
CA ASN A 125 -7.12 11.48 -9.99
C ASN A 125 -6.39 10.41 -10.82
N THR A 126 -6.56 10.44 -12.14
CA THR A 126 -5.91 9.48 -13.04
C THR A 126 -4.40 9.74 -13.18
N GLY A 127 -3.97 11.00 -13.03
CA GLY A 127 -2.57 11.39 -13.11
C GLY A 127 -1.73 10.79 -11.98
N PHE A 128 -2.24 10.83 -10.75
CA PHE A 128 -1.53 10.29 -9.59
C PHE A 128 -1.30 8.78 -9.70
N LEU A 129 -2.35 7.99 -10.01
CA LEU A 129 -2.19 6.54 -10.17
C LEU A 129 -1.19 6.20 -11.27
N ALA A 130 -1.31 6.83 -12.45
CA ALA A 130 -0.40 6.57 -13.55
C ALA A 130 1.06 6.89 -13.22
N ALA A 131 1.30 7.95 -12.46
CA ALA A 131 2.63 8.33 -11.97
C ALA A 131 3.19 7.30 -10.97
N MET A 132 2.39 6.87 -9.99
CA MET A 132 2.80 5.85 -9.02
C MET A 132 3.13 4.51 -9.69
N LEU A 133 2.32 4.08 -10.66
CA LEU A 133 2.59 2.87 -11.43
C LEU A 133 3.83 2.99 -12.31
N THR A 134 4.09 4.17 -12.87
CA THR A 134 5.33 4.44 -13.61
C THR A 134 6.55 4.35 -12.70
N LEU A 135 6.51 4.98 -11.52
CA LEU A 135 7.55 4.89 -10.50
C LEU A 135 7.82 3.44 -10.10
N CYS A 136 6.76 2.66 -9.84
CA CYS A 136 6.91 1.24 -9.52
C CYS A 136 7.57 0.46 -10.66
N ARG A 137 7.17 0.69 -11.91
CA ARG A 137 7.75 0.03 -13.07
C ARG A 137 9.24 0.36 -13.24
N GLU A 138 9.62 1.62 -13.08
CA GLU A 138 11.01 2.09 -13.20
C GLU A 138 11.92 1.49 -12.12
N GLN A 139 11.37 1.19 -10.94
CA GLN A 139 12.08 0.59 -9.82
C GLN A 139 11.91 -0.95 -9.74
N HIS A 140 11.37 -1.59 -10.78
CA HIS A 140 11.11 -3.04 -10.82
C HIS A 140 10.27 -3.56 -9.62
N LEU A 141 9.25 -2.78 -9.26
CA LEU A 141 8.31 -3.10 -8.18
C LEU A 141 7.00 -3.66 -8.75
N LEU A 142 6.44 -4.64 -8.05
CA LEU A 142 5.05 -5.07 -8.16
C LEU A 142 4.20 -4.31 -7.14
N VAL A 143 2.88 -4.35 -7.30
CA VAL A 143 1.94 -3.79 -6.32
C VAL A 143 0.96 -4.85 -5.86
N PHE A 144 0.55 -4.81 -4.59
CA PHE A 144 -0.52 -5.65 -4.08
C PHE A 144 -1.58 -4.85 -3.32
N ASP A 145 -2.81 -5.38 -3.31
CA ASP A 145 -3.96 -4.81 -2.62
C ASP A 145 -4.13 -5.34 -1.19
N ASP A 146 -5.17 -4.91 -0.49
CA ASP A 146 -5.44 -5.34 0.89
C ASP A 146 -5.71 -6.85 1.02
N LYS A 147 -6.03 -7.54 -0.07
CA LYS A 147 -6.23 -9.00 -0.11
C LYS A 147 -4.97 -9.75 -0.58
N GLY A 148 -3.89 -9.03 -0.87
CA GLY A 148 -2.64 -9.61 -1.33
C GLY A 148 -2.59 -9.91 -2.81
N TRP A 149 -3.58 -9.50 -3.62
CA TRP A 149 -3.54 -9.73 -5.07
C TRP A 149 -2.36 -9.00 -5.67
N LEU A 150 -1.41 -9.75 -6.20
CA LEU A 150 -0.15 -9.23 -6.72
C LEU A 150 -0.30 -8.91 -8.20
N MET A 151 0.08 -7.70 -8.57
CA MET A 151 -0.14 -7.14 -9.89
C MET A 151 1.13 -6.48 -10.42
N LYS A 152 1.27 -6.50 -11.74
CA LYS A 152 2.19 -5.61 -12.42
C LYS A 152 1.72 -4.16 -12.25
N PRO A 153 2.64 -3.18 -12.18
CA PRO A 153 2.28 -1.77 -12.05
C PRO A 153 1.81 -1.20 -13.39
N GLU A 154 0.67 -1.69 -13.87
CA GLU A 154 0.06 -1.32 -15.14
C GLU A 154 -1.42 -1.02 -14.91
N VAL A 155 -1.92 0.05 -15.55
CA VAL A 155 -3.31 0.50 -15.34
C VAL A 155 -4.33 -0.63 -15.55
N PRO A 156 -4.27 -1.47 -16.61
CA PRO A 156 -5.24 -2.54 -16.78
C PRO A 156 -5.24 -3.58 -15.65
N ALA A 157 -4.05 -3.97 -15.18
CA ALA A 157 -3.92 -4.96 -14.10
C ALA A 157 -4.48 -4.42 -12.78
N VAL A 158 -4.14 -3.17 -12.46
CA VAL A 158 -4.57 -2.49 -11.24
C VAL A 158 -6.06 -2.14 -11.27
N TRP A 159 -6.57 -1.74 -12.43
CA TRP A 159 -7.99 -1.43 -12.61
C TRP A 159 -8.88 -2.66 -12.37
N ALA A 160 -8.47 -3.84 -12.84
CA ALA A 160 -9.22 -5.08 -12.61
C ALA A 160 -9.35 -5.43 -11.12
N ALA A 161 -8.34 -5.13 -10.30
CA ALA A 161 -8.43 -5.30 -8.85
C ALA A 161 -9.31 -4.23 -8.19
N ILE A 162 -9.20 -2.98 -8.63
CA ILE A 162 -10.05 -1.87 -8.17
C ILE A 162 -11.54 -2.19 -8.38
N GLU A 163 -11.92 -2.70 -9.55
CA GLU A 163 -13.31 -3.06 -9.87
C GLU A 163 -13.88 -4.13 -8.92
N GLN A 164 -13.02 -4.96 -8.34
CA GLN A 164 -13.37 -6.01 -7.38
C GLN A 164 -13.22 -5.58 -5.91
N SER A 165 -12.78 -4.34 -5.68
CA SER A 165 -12.57 -3.80 -4.34
C SER A 165 -13.87 -3.65 -3.55
N SER A 166 -13.78 -3.71 -2.22
CA SER A 166 -14.91 -3.47 -1.34
C SER A 166 -15.54 -2.09 -1.54
N ALA A 167 -14.71 -1.08 -1.85
CA ALA A 167 -15.18 0.28 -2.11
C ALA A 167 -16.08 0.36 -3.35
N VAL A 168 -15.64 -0.20 -4.49
CA VAL A 168 -16.46 -0.21 -5.72
C VAL A 168 -17.75 -1.01 -5.52
N ARG A 169 -17.66 -2.16 -4.84
CA ARG A 169 -18.85 -2.98 -4.53
C ARG A 169 -19.85 -2.24 -3.65
N PHE A 170 -19.38 -1.53 -2.62
CA PHE A 170 -20.23 -0.69 -1.79
C PHE A 170 -20.88 0.44 -2.58
N LEU A 171 -20.14 1.13 -3.47
CA LEU A 171 -20.66 2.24 -4.26
C LEU A 171 -21.65 1.81 -5.35
N THR A 172 -21.42 0.66 -5.99
CA THR A 172 -22.22 0.20 -7.14
C THR A 172 -23.36 -0.71 -6.74
N LYS A 173 -23.22 -1.47 -5.64
CA LYS A 173 -24.20 -2.44 -5.13
C LYS A 173 -24.27 -2.42 -3.59
N PRO A 174 -24.59 -1.27 -2.97
CA PRO A 174 -24.50 -1.09 -1.52
C PRO A 174 -25.33 -2.11 -0.73
N GLN A 175 -26.56 -2.40 -1.18
CA GLN A 175 -27.45 -3.33 -0.47
C GLN A 175 -26.88 -4.76 -0.45
N GLU A 176 -26.46 -5.28 -1.62
CA GLU A 176 -25.83 -6.61 -1.72
C GLU A 176 -24.57 -6.71 -0.85
N PHE A 177 -23.75 -5.65 -0.85
CA PHE A 177 -22.54 -5.59 -0.04
C PHE A 177 -22.84 -5.61 1.47
N LEU A 178 -23.80 -4.80 1.92
CA LEU A 178 -24.21 -4.75 3.32
C LEU A 178 -24.85 -6.06 3.80
N ASP A 179 -25.63 -6.72 2.95
CA ASP A 179 -26.23 -8.02 3.28
C ASP A 179 -25.18 -9.14 3.37
N GLU A 180 -24.13 -9.10 2.55
CA GLU A 180 -22.98 -10.00 2.71
C GLU A 180 -22.26 -9.77 4.04
N ILE A 181 -22.00 -8.52 4.43
CA ILE A 181 -21.36 -8.20 5.71
C ILE A 181 -22.22 -8.73 6.87
N ARG A 182 -23.53 -8.48 6.85
CA ARG A 182 -24.46 -8.97 7.87
C ARG A 182 -24.43 -10.49 8.01
N ARG A 183 -24.39 -11.21 6.88
CA ARG A 183 -24.29 -12.68 6.90
C ARG A 183 -22.98 -13.15 7.52
N LYS A 184 -21.84 -12.55 7.13
CA LYS A 184 -20.52 -12.89 7.69
C LYS A 184 -20.48 -12.67 9.22
N LEU A 185 -21.03 -11.54 9.69
CA LEU A 185 -21.12 -11.24 11.12
C LEU A 185 -22.04 -12.17 11.90
N ALA A 186 -22.97 -12.87 11.24
CA ALA A 186 -23.84 -13.86 11.87
C ALA A 186 -23.23 -15.27 11.90
N GLU A 187 -22.14 -15.49 11.15
CA GLU A 187 -21.40 -16.76 11.07
C GLU A 187 -20.16 -16.77 11.99
N GLU A 188 -19.71 -15.60 12.48
CA GLU A 188 -18.67 -15.42 13.50
C GLU A 188 -19.24 -15.50 14.93
#